data_AF-F4R6Y3-F1
#
_entry.id   AF-F4R6Y3-F1
#
_cell.length_a   1.000
_cell.length_b   1.000
_cell.length_c   1.000
_cell.angle_alpha   90.00
_cell.angle_beta   90.00
_cell.angle_gamma   90.00
#
_symmetry.space_group_name_H-M   'P 1'
#
loop_
_entity.id
_entity.type
_entity.pdbx_description
1 polymer ?
#
loop_
_entity_poly.entity_id
_entity_poly.type
_entity_poly.pdbx_seq_one_letter_code
_entity_poly.pdbx_strand_id
1 'polypeptide(L)'
;MPEGPCTRRLDNINDRYCPHHFSLLGHRCRAQPCPKTCEPGQDTCDSEDHIKVWAAFKKRVTGNFSLTSILNRPGTNLPTDPTCHLNPETAEFEDLDSLRQADESQQAHENARDGGQSKAAGKYLLTRCRTHNEQLIVGPCGIILARKTFFNAESVSAVKDFLEETFPQGLPEVVFYDNACRLTEHIYSGDTERSQFLGTVIPVDPFHHRSHADSDEFCKLFTDPHLFPDIQEGGRWIFNASAAELTNIWFGGYASMCRNMHPLLYNLFLEEMIYLRNMWLTKKLDKRKGMEFLGEGVLK
;
A
#
# COMPACT_ATOMS: atom_id res chain seq x y z
N MET A 1 2.29 19.89 13.54
CA MET A 1 1.58 18.62 13.29
C MET A 1 2.16 17.63 14.30
N PRO A 2 1.37 16.87 15.06
CA PRO A 2 1.93 15.75 15.82
C PRO A 2 2.73 14.86 14.86
N GLU A 3 3.89 14.38 15.28
CA GLU A 3 4.82 13.66 14.42
C GLU A 3 4.19 12.35 13.92
N GLY A 4 3.87 12.30 12.62
CA GLY A 4 3.33 11.11 11.95
C GLY A 4 1.83 11.14 11.60
N PRO A 5 1.38 10.22 10.73
CA PRO A 5 -0.03 10.10 10.35
C PRO A 5 -0.87 9.63 11.55
N CYS A 6 -2.11 10.13 11.64
CA CYS A 6 -3.02 9.66 12.67
C CYS A 6 -3.47 8.23 12.41
N THR A 7 -3.19 7.33 13.36
CA THR A 7 -3.62 5.93 13.33
C THR A 7 -4.90 5.67 14.13
N ARG A 8 -5.49 6.71 14.74
CA ARG A 8 -6.76 6.57 15.47
C ARG A 8 -7.87 6.26 14.50
N ARG A 9 -8.74 5.33 14.91
CA ARG A 9 -9.92 4.93 14.15
C ARG A 9 -10.86 6.11 13.96
N LEU A 10 -11.54 6.11 12.82
CA LEU A 10 -12.68 6.98 12.57
C LEU A 10 -13.90 6.37 13.25
N ASP A 11 -14.80 7.20 13.77
CA ASP A 11 -16.06 6.73 14.36
C ASP A 11 -17.02 6.29 13.26
N ASN A 12 -17.07 7.08 12.20
CA ASN A 12 -17.72 6.73 10.95
C ASN A 12 -16.68 6.62 9.84
N ILE A 13 -16.86 5.63 8.96
CA ILE A 13 -16.04 5.48 7.75
C ILE A 13 -16.06 6.71 6.83
N ASN A 14 -17.01 7.61 7.08
CA ASN A 14 -17.27 8.85 6.35
C ASN A 14 -16.57 10.07 6.93
N ASP A 15 -16.02 9.93 8.12
CA ASP A 15 -15.24 10.98 8.73
C ASP A 15 -13.91 11.15 8.01
N ARG A 16 -13.50 12.41 7.83
CA ARG A 16 -12.17 12.73 7.30
C ARG A 16 -11.10 12.70 8.39
N TYR A 17 -11.51 12.94 9.62
CA TYR A 17 -10.66 13.07 10.78
C TYR A 17 -11.21 12.18 11.87
N CYS A 18 -10.33 11.54 12.64
CA CYS A 18 -10.76 10.88 13.87
C CYS A 18 -11.33 11.93 14.85
N PRO A 19 -12.10 11.53 15.88
CA PRO A 19 -12.77 12.46 16.80
C PRO A 19 -11.82 13.52 17.39
N HIS A 20 -10.58 13.12 17.68
CA HIS A 20 -9.54 14.01 18.17
C HIS A 20 -9.04 15.03 17.13
N HIS A 21 -8.86 14.61 15.88
CA HIS A 21 -8.42 15.53 14.82
C HIS A 21 -9.57 16.35 14.26
N PHE A 22 -10.82 15.91 14.42
CA PHE A 22 -11.99 16.68 14.03
C PHE A 22 -12.08 18.00 14.80
N SER A 23 -11.79 18.01 16.10
CA SER A 23 -11.76 19.26 16.89
C SER A 23 -10.67 20.24 16.45
N LEU A 24 -9.57 19.74 15.88
CA LEU A 24 -8.42 20.55 15.45
C LEU A 24 -8.50 21.00 13.98
N LEU A 25 -9.06 20.14 13.11
CA LEU A 25 -8.98 20.26 11.65
C LEU A 25 -10.34 20.24 10.96
N GLY A 26 -11.43 19.91 11.67
CA GLY A 26 -12.77 19.72 11.10
C GLY A 26 -13.33 20.97 10.43
N HIS A 27 -12.88 22.15 10.85
CA HIS A 27 -13.25 23.44 10.25
C HIS A 27 -12.36 23.87 9.08
N ARG A 28 -11.39 23.05 8.64
CA ARG A 28 -10.52 23.40 7.51
C ARG A 28 -11.22 23.19 6.17
N CYS A 29 -10.82 24.01 5.20
CA CYS A 29 -11.27 23.90 3.82
C CYS A 29 -11.00 22.48 3.26
N ARG A 30 -12.01 21.91 2.56
CA ARG A 30 -11.89 20.56 2.01
C ARG A 30 -10.80 20.39 0.94
N ALA A 31 -10.49 21.43 0.17
CA ALA A 31 -9.42 21.44 -0.82
C ALA A 31 -8.03 21.44 -0.15
N GLN A 32 -7.48 20.26 0.12
CA GLN A 32 -6.16 20.15 0.76
C GLN A 32 -5.04 20.45 -0.24
N PRO A 33 -3.92 21.06 0.20
CA PRO A 33 -3.52 21.33 1.58
C PRO A 33 -3.90 22.75 2.09
N CYS A 34 -5.05 23.30 1.69
CA CYS A 34 -5.46 24.64 2.12
C CYS A 34 -5.50 24.79 3.66
N PRO A 35 -4.82 25.80 4.23
CA PRO A 35 -4.81 26.03 5.68
C PRO A 35 -6.01 26.85 6.18
N LYS A 36 -6.80 27.46 5.28
CA LYS A 36 -7.95 28.30 5.64
C LYS A 36 -9.11 27.48 6.21
N THR A 37 -9.93 28.12 7.05
CA THR A 37 -11.18 27.54 7.53
C THR A 37 -12.27 27.60 6.46
N CYS A 38 -13.25 26.70 6.55
CA CYS A 38 -14.45 26.78 5.72
C CYS A 38 -15.35 27.93 6.17
N GLU A 39 -16.11 28.48 5.22
CA GLU A 39 -17.15 29.47 5.52
C GLU A 39 -18.32 28.80 6.27
N PRO A 40 -19.05 29.55 7.12
CA PRO A 40 -20.22 29.01 7.83
C PRO A 40 -21.22 28.33 6.87
N GLY A 41 -21.50 27.05 7.11
CA GLY A 41 -22.41 26.25 6.28
C GLY A 41 -21.83 25.78 4.94
N GLN A 42 -20.55 26.01 4.67
CA GLN A 42 -19.85 25.55 3.47
C GLN A 42 -18.75 24.53 3.81
N ASP A 43 -18.33 23.76 2.81
CA ASP A 43 -17.21 22.81 2.91
C ASP A 43 -15.85 23.43 2.53
N THR A 44 -15.85 24.61 1.92
CA THR A 44 -14.66 25.29 1.40
C THR A 44 -14.51 26.68 2.00
N CYS A 45 -13.32 27.26 1.88
CA CYS A 45 -13.13 28.68 2.17
C CYS A 45 -13.70 29.56 1.03
N ASP A 46 -13.57 30.87 1.19
CA ASP A 46 -13.90 31.95 0.26
C ASP A 46 -13.25 31.91 -1.15
N SER A 47 -12.35 30.96 -1.40
CA SER A 47 -11.63 30.88 -2.67
C SER A 47 -12.55 30.36 -3.78
N GLU A 48 -12.77 31.18 -4.81
CA GLU A 48 -13.54 30.78 -5.99
C GLU A 48 -13.03 29.49 -6.62
N ASP A 49 -11.70 29.29 -6.62
CA ASP A 49 -11.07 28.10 -7.17
C ASP A 49 -11.45 26.86 -6.35
N HIS A 50 -11.39 26.95 -5.00
CA HIS A 50 -11.77 25.85 -4.11
C HIS A 50 -13.26 25.51 -4.22
N ILE A 51 -14.12 26.54 -4.32
CA ILE A 51 -15.57 26.36 -4.51
C ILE A 51 -15.85 25.64 -5.83
N LYS A 52 -15.22 26.07 -6.94
CA LYS A 52 -15.39 25.48 -8.27
C LYS A 52 -14.94 24.03 -8.31
N VAL A 53 -13.73 23.71 -7.81
CA VAL A 53 -13.22 22.33 -7.83
C VAL A 53 -14.04 21.42 -6.92
N TRP A 54 -14.52 21.92 -5.78
CA TRP A 54 -15.38 21.14 -4.88
C TRP A 54 -16.76 20.87 -5.48
N ALA A 55 -17.38 21.85 -6.15
CA ALA A 55 -18.64 21.66 -6.84
C ALA A 55 -18.52 20.65 -8.00
N ALA A 56 -17.43 20.71 -8.76
CA ALA A 56 -17.14 19.74 -9.82
C ALA A 56 -16.94 18.33 -9.24
N PHE A 57 -16.21 18.20 -8.13
CA PHE A 57 -16.04 16.94 -7.42
C PHE A 57 -17.38 16.39 -6.92
N LYS A 58 -18.19 17.20 -6.23
CA LYS A 58 -19.53 16.83 -5.78
C LYS A 58 -20.39 16.32 -6.93
N LYS A 59 -20.46 17.04 -8.05
CA LYS A 59 -21.23 16.63 -9.23
C LYS A 59 -20.74 15.31 -9.82
N ARG A 60 -19.43 15.06 -9.81
CA ARG A 60 -18.83 13.81 -10.30
C ARG A 60 -19.20 12.63 -9.42
N VAL A 61 -19.02 12.77 -8.10
CA VAL A 61 -19.37 11.70 -7.16
C VAL A 61 -20.87 11.47 -7.12
N THR A 62 -21.70 12.52 -7.24
CA THR A 62 -23.17 12.43 -7.26
C THR A 62 -23.79 12.06 -8.63
N GLY A 63 -23.00 11.68 -9.63
CA GLY A 63 -23.51 11.23 -10.95
C GLY A 63 -23.97 9.76 -10.97
N ASN A 64 -24.89 9.41 -11.89
CA ASN A 64 -25.54 8.08 -12.02
C ASN A 64 -24.64 6.93 -12.54
N PHE A 65 -23.40 7.20 -12.95
CA PHE A 65 -22.53 6.20 -13.61
C PHE A 65 -21.68 5.38 -12.62
N SER A 66 -21.97 5.46 -11.32
CA SER A 66 -20.92 5.31 -10.32
C SER A 66 -20.79 3.91 -9.74
N LEU A 67 -21.82 3.06 -9.64
CA LEU A 67 -21.62 1.74 -8.99
C LEU A 67 -20.61 0.87 -9.77
N THR A 68 -20.74 0.75 -11.09
CA THR A 68 -19.83 -0.08 -11.92
C THR A 68 -18.43 0.54 -12.07
N SER A 69 -18.29 1.87 -11.96
CA SER A 69 -17.00 2.58 -12.08
C SER A 69 -16.28 2.77 -10.74
N ILE A 70 -17.02 2.89 -9.63
CA ILE A 70 -16.49 2.89 -8.23
C ILE A 70 -15.99 1.50 -7.85
N LEU A 71 -16.62 0.46 -8.35
CA LEU A 71 -16.25 -0.91 -8.03
C LEU A 71 -15.03 -1.40 -8.83
N ASN A 72 -14.73 -0.85 -10.01
CA ASN A 72 -13.58 -1.29 -10.82
C ASN A 72 -12.37 -0.37 -10.64
N ARG A 73 -11.23 -0.91 -10.18
CA ARG A 73 -9.94 -0.23 -10.39
C ARG A 73 -9.59 -0.37 -11.88
N PRO A 74 -9.03 0.65 -12.55
CA PRO A 74 -8.47 0.47 -13.89
C PRO A 74 -7.44 -0.68 -13.86
N GLY A 75 -7.69 -1.75 -14.60
CA GLY A 75 -6.78 -2.90 -14.70
C GLY A 75 -7.16 -4.16 -13.91
N THR A 76 -8.23 -4.17 -13.11
CA THR A 76 -8.68 -5.38 -12.40
C THR A 76 -9.83 -6.08 -13.14
N ASN A 77 -9.64 -7.34 -13.54
CA ASN A 77 -10.65 -8.18 -14.21
C ASN A 77 -11.51 -9.04 -13.25
N LEU A 78 -11.45 -8.81 -11.94
CA LEU A 78 -12.20 -9.60 -10.97
C LEU A 78 -13.65 -9.09 -10.84
N PRO A 79 -14.64 -9.99 -10.73
CA PRO A 79 -16.02 -9.58 -10.50
C PRO A 79 -16.13 -8.91 -9.14
N THR A 80 -16.63 -7.68 -9.16
CA THR A 80 -16.84 -6.88 -7.97
C THR A 80 -18.06 -7.38 -7.21
N ASP A 81 -17.91 -7.74 -5.94
CA ASP A 81 -19.01 -8.15 -5.08
C ASP A 81 -19.51 -6.95 -4.24
N PRO A 82 -20.65 -6.33 -4.57
CA PRO A 82 -21.18 -5.19 -3.83
C PRO A 82 -21.65 -5.56 -2.41
N THR A 83 -21.76 -6.85 -2.07
CA THR A 83 -22.20 -7.30 -0.74
C THR A 83 -21.22 -6.92 0.37
N CYS A 84 -19.95 -6.68 0.05
CA CYS A 84 -18.95 -6.21 1.03
C CYS A 84 -19.25 -4.81 1.61
N HIS A 85 -20.15 -4.05 1.01
CA HIS A 85 -20.60 -2.74 1.49
C HIS A 85 -21.96 -2.81 2.20
N LEU A 86 -22.51 -4.01 2.41
CA LEU A 86 -23.74 -4.20 3.14
C LEU A 86 -23.45 -4.24 4.64
N ASN A 87 -24.27 -3.54 5.40
CA ASN A 87 -24.31 -3.70 6.84
C ASN A 87 -24.71 -5.15 7.18
N PRO A 88 -23.94 -5.87 8.02
CA PRO A 88 -24.12 -7.30 8.24
C PRO A 88 -25.41 -7.65 8.99
N GLU A 89 -25.99 -6.70 9.73
CA GLU A 89 -27.21 -6.91 10.52
C GLU A 89 -28.48 -6.52 9.75
N THR A 90 -28.39 -5.51 8.89
CA THR A 90 -29.55 -4.95 8.17
C THR A 90 -29.59 -5.31 6.69
N ALA A 91 -28.49 -5.83 6.13
CA ALA A 91 -28.31 -6.11 4.70
C ALA A 91 -28.57 -4.89 3.80
N GLU A 92 -28.55 -3.68 4.35
CA GLU A 92 -28.61 -2.42 3.61
C GLU A 92 -27.21 -1.94 3.25
N PHE A 93 -27.04 -1.24 2.13
CA PHE A 93 -25.77 -0.59 1.83
C PHE A 93 -25.47 0.47 2.88
N GLU A 94 -24.31 0.39 3.54
CA GLU A 94 -23.84 1.48 4.39
C GLU A 94 -23.51 2.68 3.51
N ASP A 95 -24.39 3.68 3.52
CA ASP A 95 -24.20 5.02 2.96
C ASP A 95 -23.65 5.05 1.52
N LEU A 96 -24.56 4.82 0.56
CA LEU A 96 -24.30 4.88 -0.88
C LEU A 96 -23.61 6.19 -1.33
N ASP A 97 -23.88 7.31 -0.66
CA ASP A 97 -23.27 8.61 -0.98
C ASP A 97 -21.79 8.68 -0.58
N SER A 98 -21.37 7.82 0.34
CA SER A 98 -19.99 7.75 0.79
C SER A 98 -19.11 6.78 -0.01
N LEU A 99 -19.68 5.72 -0.58
CA LEU A 99 -18.99 4.91 -1.60
C LEU A 99 -18.53 5.78 -2.78
N ARG A 100 -19.29 6.84 -3.08
CA ARG A 100 -19.04 7.78 -4.17
C ARG A 100 -17.87 8.72 -3.92
N GLN A 101 -17.53 8.99 -2.65
CA GLN A 101 -16.44 9.89 -2.26
C GLN A 101 -15.06 9.21 -2.25
N ALA A 102 -14.98 7.90 -2.49
CA ALA A 102 -13.75 7.10 -2.55
C ALA A 102 -13.06 7.14 -3.93
N ASP A 103 -13.25 8.22 -4.69
CA ASP A 103 -12.69 8.37 -6.03
C ASP A 103 -11.16 8.49 -5.99
N GLU A 104 -10.45 7.46 -6.48
CA GLU A 104 -8.99 7.37 -6.50
C GLU A 104 -8.38 8.07 -7.72
N SER A 105 -9.15 8.76 -8.57
CA SER A 105 -8.59 9.51 -9.72
C SER A 105 -7.58 10.59 -9.32
N GLN A 106 -7.61 11.03 -8.07
CA GLN A 106 -6.61 11.93 -7.48
C GLN A 106 -5.38 11.20 -6.87
N GLN A 107 -5.43 9.87 -6.70
CA GLN A 107 -4.32 9.01 -6.29
C GLN A 107 -3.38 8.67 -7.46
N ALA A 108 -3.25 9.53 -8.47
CA ALA A 108 -2.30 9.39 -9.59
C ALA A 108 -0.81 9.48 -9.16
N HIS A 109 -0.50 9.06 -7.95
CA HIS A 109 0.83 8.77 -7.42
C HIS A 109 1.36 7.39 -7.88
N GLU A 110 0.54 6.55 -8.51
CA GLU A 110 1.01 5.26 -9.06
C GLU A 110 2.09 5.44 -10.14
N ASN A 111 2.02 6.53 -10.93
CA ASN A 111 3.03 6.84 -11.95
C ASN A 111 4.38 7.30 -11.38
N ALA A 112 4.48 7.50 -10.06
CA ALA A 112 5.72 7.90 -9.39
C ALA A 112 6.49 6.72 -8.78
N ARG A 113 5.95 5.48 -8.89
CA ARG A 113 6.62 4.25 -8.41
C ARG A 113 7.91 3.95 -9.18
N ASP A 114 7.98 4.35 -10.46
CA ASP A 114 9.14 4.10 -11.33
C ASP A 114 10.06 5.33 -11.50
N GLY A 115 10.14 6.23 -10.51
CA GLY A 115 10.96 7.44 -10.62
C GLY A 115 10.45 8.47 -11.64
N GLY A 116 9.23 8.31 -12.13
CA GLY A 116 8.54 9.29 -12.97
C GLY A 116 8.10 10.51 -12.16
N GLN A 117 8.10 11.70 -12.79
CA GLN A 117 7.46 12.87 -12.19
C GLN A 117 5.96 12.60 -12.01
N SER A 118 5.49 12.75 -10.77
CA SER A 118 4.08 12.71 -10.39
C SER A 118 3.25 13.56 -11.35
N LYS A 119 2.39 12.92 -12.15
CA LYS A 119 1.29 13.59 -12.84
C LYS A 119 0.12 13.69 -11.87
N ALA A 120 0.28 14.43 -10.78
CA ALA A 120 -0.83 14.74 -9.89
C ALA A 120 -1.95 15.39 -10.74
N ALA A 121 -3.04 14.67 -10.97
CA ALA A 121 -4.20 15.19 -11.67
C ALA A 121 -4.93 16.16 -10.73
N GLY A 122 -4.45 17.42 -10.70
CA GLY A 122 -5.07 18.52 -9.97
C GLY A 122 -4.22 19.06 -8.82
N LYS A 123 -4.32 20.38 -8.61
CA LYS A 123 -3.59 21.13 -7.59
C LYS A 123 -4.06 20.83 -6.14
N TYR A 124 -5.22 20.18 -5.98
CA TYR A 124 -5.88 19.98 -4.68
C TYR A 124 -6.37 18.56 -4.48
N LEU A 125 -6.16 18.04 -3.27
CA LEU A 125 -6.71 16.76 -2.82
C LEU A 125 -8.09 16.99 -2.18
N LEU A 126 -9.13 16.49 -2.85
CA LEU A 126 -10.54 16.58 -2.46
C LEU A 126 -11.09 15.24 -1.96
N THR A 127 -10.43 14.14 -2.33
CA THR A 127 -10.81 12.78 -1.97
C THR A 127 -10.30 12.42 -0.57
N ARG A 128 -10.77 11.28 -0.06
CA ARG A 128 -10.30 10.70 1.21
C ARG A 128 -9.02 9.90 0.92
N CYS A 129 -7.91 10.21 1.60
CA CYS A 129 -6.73 9.34 1.63
C CYS A 129 -6.74 8.55 2.94
N ARG A 130 -7.03 7.25 2.87
CA ARG A 130 -7.09 6.39 4.05
C ARG A 130 -5.78 5.65 4.28
N THR A 131 -5.21 5.13 3.21
CA THR A 131 -3.95 4.37 3.20
C THR A 131 -3.19 4.73 1.92
N HIS A 132 -1.87 4.64 1.96
CA HIS A 132 -1.01 4.83 0.79
C HIS A 132 -0.84 3.50 0.05
N ASN A 133 -0.44 2.45 0.75
CA ASN A 133 -0.32 1.09 0.21
C ASN A 133 -0.38 0.04 1.32
N GLU A 134 -0.55 -1.21 0.90
CA GLU A 134 -0.32 -2.40 1.71
C GLU A 134 1.02 -2.98 1.31
N GLN A 135 1.94 -3.08 2.27
CA GLN A 135 3.25 -3.69 2.08
C GLN A 135 3.18 -5.16 2.48
N LEU A 136 3.71 -6.03 1.62
CA LEU A 136 3.77 -7.48 1.87
C LEU A 136 5.22 -7.93 1.93
N ILE A 137 5.50 -8.89 2.81
CA ILE A 137 6.74 -9.69 2.79
C ILE A 137 6.35 -11.07 2.28
N VAL A 138 6.97 -11.50 1.18
CA VAL A 138 6.60 -12.72 0.47
C VAL A 138 7.84 -13.59 0.31
N GLY A 139 7.76 -14.84 0.76
CA GLY A 139 8.84 -15.81 0.54
C GLY A 139 8.97 -16.18 -0.95
N PRO A 140 10.14 -16.66 -1.42
CA PRO A 140 10.32 -17.10 -2.81
C PRO A 140 9.34 -18.20 -3.26
N CYS A 141 8.80 -18.97 -2.30
CA CYS A 141 7.75 -19.96 -2.54
C CYS A 141 6.36 -19.35 -2.81
N GLY A 142 6.21 -18.03 -2.68
CA GLY A 142 4.96 -17.28 -2.84
C GLY A 142 4.14 -17.16 -1.56
N ILE A 143 4.55 -17.77 -0.44
CA ILE A 143 3.86 -17.65 0.85
C ILE A 143 4.02 -16.22 1.39
N ILE A 144 2.92 -15.61 1.81
CA ILE A 144 2.95 -14.28 2.45
C ILE A 144 3.36 -14.48 3.91
N LEU A 145 4.48 -13.87 4.30
CA LEU A 145 5.03 -13.95 5.65
C LEU A 145 4.51 -12.81 6.54
N ALA A 146 4.36 -11.60 5.99
CA ALA A 146 3.82 -10.48 6.75
C ALA A 146 3.10 -9.49 5.85
N ARG A 147 2.25 -8.68 6.47
CA ARG A 147 1.51 -7.58 5.87
C ARG A 147 1.53 -6.38 6.80
N LYS A 148 1.73 -5.18 6.27
CA LYS A 148 1.60 -3.92 7.01
C LYS A 148 0.96 -2.83 6.15
N THR A 149 0.00 -2.11 6.74
CA THR A 149 -0.61 -0.94 6.13
C THR A 149 0.28 0.28 6.28
N PHE A 150 0.63 0.92 5.17
CA PHE A 150 1.35 2.19 5.15
C PHE A 150 0.38 3.34 4.86
N PHE A 151 0.35 4.34 5.73
CA PHE A 151 -0.71 5.36 5.71
C PHE A 151 -0.41 6.60 4.86
N ASN A 152 0.84 7.06 4.83
CA ASN A 152 1.19 8.36 4.25
C ASN A 152 2.16 8.26 3.07
N ALA A 153 3.15 7.37 3.19
CA ALA A 153 4.13 7.11 2.15
C ALA A 153 4.73 5.73 2.37
N GLU A 154 5.26 5.17 1.29
CA GLU A 154 6.25 4.11 1.37
C GLU A 154 7.63 4.72 1.62
N SER A 155 7.87 5.13 2.87
CA SER A 155 9.19 5.63 3.25
C SER A 155 10.14 4.47 3.52
N VAL A 156 11.40 4.64 3.12
CA VAL A 156 12.46 3.66 3.38
C VAL A 156 12.63 3.36 4.89
N SER A 157 12.36 4.35 5.75
CA SER A 157 12.34 4.16 7.20
C SER A 157 11.22 3.21 7.65
N ALA A 158 10.01 3.35 7.09
CA ALA A 158 8.89 2.47 7.42
C ALA A 158 9.11 1.04 6.92
N VAL A 159 9.80 0.87 5.78
CA VAL A 159 10.22 -0.44 5.27
C VAL A 159 11.27 -1.07 6.18
N LYS A 160 12.27 -0.29 6.63
CA LYS A 160 13.25 -0.75 7.63
C LYS A 160 12.56 -1.25 8.89
N ASP A 161 11.71 -0.41 9.51
CA ASP A 161 10.97 -0.78 10.72
C ASP A 161 10.10 -2.02 10.49
N PHE A 162 9.46 -2.14 9.33
CA PHE A 162 8.64 -3.30 9.00
C PHE A 162 9.45 -4.60 8.92
N LEU A 163 10.66 -4.56 8.34
CA LEU A 163 11.55 -5.71 8.29
C LEU A 163 12.05 -6.11 9.68
N GLU A 164 12.47 -5.13 10.50
CA GLU A 164 12.96 -5.35 11.86
C GLU A 164 11.86 -5.92 12.79
N GLU A 165 10.63 -5.40 12.67
CA GLU A 165 9.46 -5.92 13.39
C GLU A 165 9.08 -7.33 12.95
N THR A 166 9.20 -7.64 11.65
CA THR A 166 8.83 -8.96 11.11
C THR A 166 9.87 -10.02 11.48
N PHE A 167 11.14 -9.64 11.56
CA PHE A 167 12.26 -10.55 11.78
C PHE A 167 13.11 -10.14 13.01
N PRO A 168 12.53 -10.13 14.22
CA PRO A 168 13.20 -9.61 15.41
C PRO A 168 14.42 -10.42 15.84
N GLN A 169 14.53 -11.68 15.38
CA GLN A 169 15.63 -12.60 15.69
C GLN A 169 16.76 -12.57 14.66
N GLY A 170 16.63 -11.76 13.60
CA GLY A 170 17.57 -11.68 12.49
C GLY A 170 16.86 -11.74 11.15
N LEU A 171 17.25 -10.86 10.23
CA LEU A 171 16.70 -10.82 8.88
C LEU A 171 17.12 -12.05 8.05
N PRO A 172 16.36 -12.39 6.98
CA PRO A 172 16.82 -13.33 5.97
C PRO A 172 18.16 -12.90 5.36
N GLU A 173 18.96 -13.85 4.89
CA GLU A 173 20.25 -13.57 4.22
C GLU A 173 20.07 -12.74 2.93
N VAL A 174 18.91 -12.86 2.27
CA VAL A 174 18.59 -12.16 1.02
C VAL A 174 17.20 -11.54 1.10
N VAL A 175 17.09 -10.24 0.84
CA VAL A 175 15.82 -9.50 0.78
C VAL A 175 15.74 -8.74 -0.54
N PHE A 176 14.88 -9.18 -1.46
CA PHE A 176 14.60 -8.43 -2.69
C PHE A 176 13.67 -7.25 -2.42
N TYR A 177 14.01 -6.07 -2.94
CA TYR A 177 13.17 -4.88 -2.85
C TYR A 177 13.32 -4.00 -4.11
N ASP A 178 12.25 -3.38 -4.59
CA ASP A 178 12.26 -2.57 -5.81
C ASP A 178 13.09 -1.27 -5.64
N ASN A 179 13.01 -0.66 -4.46
CA ASN A 179 13.76 0.53 -4.07
C ASN A 179 14.91 0.19 -3.10
N ALA A 180 15.62 -0.92 -3.37
CA ALA A 180 16.71 -1.40 -2.55
C ALA A 180 17.87 -0.40 -2.42
N CYS A 181 18.15 0.40 -3.44
CA CYS A 181 19.21 1.41 -3.41
C CYS A 181 18.99 2.44 -2.28
N ARG A 182 17.79 3.03 -2.20
CA ARG A 182 17.44 4.01 -1.17
C ARG A 182 17.33 3.38 0.21
N LEU A 183 16.81 2.16 0.30
CA LEU A 183 16.75 1.44 1.57
C LEU A 183 18.15 1.16 2.11
N THR A 184 19.05 0.65 1.26
CA THR A 184 20.44 0.37 1.61
C THR A 184 21.18 1.66 1.98
N GLU A 185 21.03 2.72 1.18
CA GLU A 185 21.57 4.05 1.52
C GLU A 185 21.07 4.50 2.90
N HIS A 186 19.78 4.36 3.21
CA HIS A 186 19.20 4.75 4.49
C HIS A 186 19.70 3.93 5.68
N ILE A 187 19.89 2.61 5.52
CA ILE A 187 20.39 1.72 6.57
C ILE A 187 21.87 1.99 6.88
N TYR A 188 22.67 2.25 5.84
CA TYR A 188 24.13 2.34 5.95
C TYR A 188 24.66 3.77 6.03
N SER A 189 23.81 4.79 5.86
CA SER A 189 24.16 6.20 6.09
C SER A 189 23.83 6.66 7.51
N GLY A 190 24.72 7.46 8.10
CA GLY A 190 24.52 8.09 9.42
C GLY A 190 24.72 7.16 10.62
N ASP A 191 24.05 7.50 11.73
CA ASP A 191 24.14 6.83 13.04
C ASP A 191 22.99 5.84 13.30
N THR A 192 22.27 5.41 12.26
CA THR A 192 21.14 4.49 12.41
C THR A 192 21.62 3.10 12.86
N GLU A 193 20.92 2.51 13.82
CA GLU A 193 21.14 1.14 14.28
C GLU A 193 20.91 0.16 13.10
N ARG A 194 21.90 -0.69 12.84
CA ARG A 194 21.95 -1.57 11.66
C ARG A 194 22.39 -3.00 11.97
N SER A 195 22.53 -3.37 13.24
CA SER A 195 23.07 -4.67 13.63
C SER A 195 22.21 -5.83 13.12
N GLN A 196 20.89 -5.64 13.04
CA GLN A 196 19.97 -6.65 12.51
C GLN A 196 20.15 -6.92 11.01
N PHE A 197 20.68 -5.96 10.25
CA PHE A 197 20.94 -6.08 8.81
C PHE A 197 22.32 -6.67 8.49
N LEU A 198 23.16 -6.92 9.51
CA LEU A 198 24.46 -7.55 9.30
C LEU A 198 24.28 -8.98 8.81
N GLY A 199 24.84 -9.29 7.65
CA GLY A 199 24.70 -10.61 7.01
C GLY A 199 23.53 -10.72 6.04
N THR A 200 22.72 -9.65 5.88
CA THR A 200 21.66 -9.58 4.87
C THR A 200 22.11 -8.76 3.67
N VAL A 201 21.92 -9.30 2.47
CA VAL A 201 22.05 -8.56 1.22
C VAL A 201 20.66 -8.10 0.74
N ILE A 202 20.60 -6.88 0.19
CA ILE A 202 19.35 -6.28 -0.31
C ILE A 202 19.50 -5.96 -1.80
N PRO A 203 19.44 -6.97 -2.69
CA PRO A 203 19.45 -6.74 -4.13
C PRO A 203 18.15 -6.05 -4.60
N VAL A 204 18.27 -5.22 -5.63
CA VAL A 204 17.10 -4.70 -6.36
C VAL A 204 16.32 -5.87 -6.96
N ASP A 205 15.00 -5.83 -6.95
CA ASP A 205 14.22 -6.84 -7.67
C ASP A 205 14.61 -6.87 -9.18
N PRO A 206 15.11 -8.01 -9.73
CA PRO A 206 15.51 -8.12 -11.13
C PRO A 206 14.42 -7.71 -12.14
N PHE A 207 13.14 -7.78 -11.77
CA PHE A 207 12.03 -7.34 -12.62
C PHE A 207 11.95 -5.80 -12.71
N HIS A 208 12.32 -5.12 -11.63
CA HIS A 208 12.30 -3.67 -11.50
C HIS A 208 13.65 -3.02 -11.85
N HIS A 209 14.74 -3.80 -11.93
CA HIS A 209 16.09 -3.32 -12.29
C HIS A 209 16.14 -2.57 -13.64
N ARG A 210 15.27 -2.89 -14.60
CA ARG A 210 15.21 -2.19 -15.91
C ARG A 210 14.69 -0.75 -15.82
N SER A 211 13.98 -0.42 -14.75
CA SER A 211 13.37 0.89 -14.52
C SER A 211 14.28 1.85 -13.77
N HIS A 212 15.40 1.36 -13.22
CA HIS A 212 16.40 2.20 -12.57
C HIS A 212 17.26 2.91 -13.62
N ALA A 213 17.53 4.20 -13.40
CA ALA A 213 18.33 4.98 -14.33
C ALA A 213 19.76 4.45 -14.38
N ASP A 214 20.32 4.32 -15.59
CA ASP A 214 21.73 3.92 -15.81
C ASP A 214 22.75 4.81 -15.09
N SER A 215 22.35 6.00 -14.65
CA SER A 215 23.18 6.94 -13.91
C SER A 215 23.19 6.73 -12.39
N ASP A 216 22.42 5.80 -11.83
CA ASP A 216 22.40 5.54 -10.39
C ASP A 216 23.61 4.68 -9.99
N GLU A 217 24.74 5.35 -9.73
CA GLU A 217 26.01 4.71 -9.36
C GLU A 217 25.88 3.89 -8.06
N PHE A 218 25.06 4.33 -7.10
CA PHE A 218 24.87 3.61 -5.85
C PHE A 218 24.19 2.26 -6.10
N CYS A 219 23.15 2.26 -6.92
CA CYS A 219 22.43 1.05 -7.30
C CYS A 219 23.37 0.01 -7.93
N LYS A 220 24.20 0.45 -8.89
CA LYS A 220 25.18 -0.40 -9.60
C LYS A 220 26.29 -0.96 -8.73
N LEU A 221 26.64 -0.28 -7.64
CA LEU A 221 27.74 -0.67 -6.76
C LEU A 221 27.32 -1.56 -5.60
N PHE A 222 26.10 -1.41 -5.10
CA PHE A 222 25.69 -2.03 -3.84
C PHE A 222 24.45 -2.91 -3.93
N THR A 223 23.59 -2.70 -4.92
CA THR A 223 22.29 -3.39 -4.97
C THR A 223 22.00 -4.08 -6.30
N ASP A 224 22.92 -4.02 -7.28
CA ASP A 224 22.79 -4.78 -8.52
C ASP A 224 22.76 -6.28 -8.20
N PRO A 225 21.68 -7.00 -8.57
CA PRO A 225 21.55 -8.43 -8.35
C PRO A 225 22.72 -9.26 -8.92
N HIS A 226 23.40 -8.78 -9.96
CA HIS A 226 24.55 -9.48 -10.57
C HIS A 226 25.81 -9.47 -9.70
N LEU A 227 25.86 -8.61 -8.68
CA LEU A 227 26.97 -8.57 -7.72
C LEU A 227 26.91 -9.72 -6.70
N PHE A 228 25.80 -10.44 -6.66
CA PHE A 228 25.55 -11.51 -5.69
C PHE A 228 25.56 -12.86 -6.43
N PRO A 229 26.73 -13.50 -6.63
CA PRO A 229 26.81 -14.77 -7.36
C PRO A 229 26.06 -15.89 -6.63
N ASP A 230 25.92 -15.82 -5.31
CA ASP A 230 25.28 -16.86 -4.50
C ASP A 230 23.76 -16.96 -4.70
N ILE A 231 23.14 -15.95 -5.33
CA ILE A 231 21.72 -15.98 -5.74
C ILE A 231 21.54 -16.41 -7.21
N GLN A 232 22.61 -16.89 -7.85
CA GLN A 232 22.64 -17.35 -9.24
C GLN A 232 23.34 -18.70 -9.39
N GLU A 233 22.87 -19.52 -10.33
CA GLU A 233 23.54 -20.75 -10.75
C GLU A 233 23.57 -20.81 -12.27
N GLY A 234 24.77 -20.88 -12.87
CA GLY A 234 24.94 -20.91 -14.33
C GLY A 234 24.37 -19.69 -15.05
N GLY A 235 24.39 -18.51 -14.42
CA GLY A 235 23.83 -17.26 -14.94
C GLY A 235 22.29 -17.20 -14.90
N ARG A 236 21.65 -18.09 -14.14
CA ARG A 236 20.20 -18.08 -13.90
C ARG A 236 19.92 -17.82 -12.43
N TRP A 237 18.88 -17.04 -12.14
CA TRP A 237 18.40 -16.81 -10.78
C TRP A 237 17.90 -18.12 -10.17
N ILE A 238 18.37 -18.46 -8.96
CA ILE A 238 17.91 -19.65 -8.23
C ILE A 238 16.72 -19.34 -7.32
N PHE A 239 16.53 -18.06 -6.95
CA PHE A 239 15.38 -17.59 -6.19
C PHE A 239 14.31 -17.04 -7.13
N ASN A 240 13.05 -17.32 -6.79
CA ASN A 240 11.89 -16.76 -7.48
C ASN A 240 11.64 -15.31 -7.00
N ALA A 241 12.39 -14.36 -7.55
CA ALA A 241 12.19 -12.93 -7.26
C ALA A 241 10.80 -12.42 -7.70
N SER A 242 10.13 -13.07 -8.67
CA SER A 242 8.77 -12.71 -9.11
C SER A 242 7.66 -13.03 -8.10
N ALA A 243 7.96 -13.74 -7.02
CA ALA A 243 6.96 -14.20 -6.06
C ALA A 243 6.16 -13.04 -5.45
N ALA A 244 6.85 -11.93 -5.12
CA ALA A 244 6.23 -10.73 -4.58
C ALA A 244 5.28 -10.09 -5.60
N GLU A 245 5.73 -9.89 -6.84
CA GLU A 245 4.92 -9.28 -7.90
C GLU A 245 3.65 -10.08 -8.22
N LEU A 246 3.77 -11.40 -8.40
CA LEU A 246 2.62 -12.27 -8.63
C LEU A 246 1.64 -12.25 -7.45
N THR A 247 2.15 -12.12 -6.24
CA THR A 247 1.35 -12.03 -5.03
C THR A 247 0.65 -10.67 -4.93
N ASN A 248 1.32 -9.58 -5.29
CA ASN A 248 0.75 -8.23 -5.37
C ASN A 248 -0.40 -8.17 -6.39
N ILE A 249 -0.27 -8.84 -7.54
CA ILE A 249 -1.37 -8.94 -8.53
C ILE A 249 -2.59 -9.63 -7.92
N TRP A 250 -2.39 -10.76 -7.24
CA TRP A 250 -3.48 -11.47 -6.55
C TRP A 250 -4.11 -10.61 -5.45
N PHE A 251 -3.28 -9.99 -4.60
CA PHE A 251 -3.71 -9.18 -3.47
C PHE A 251 -4.45 -7.92 -3.92
N GLY A 252 -3.95 -7.27 -4.97
CA GLY A 252 -4.57 -6.11 -5.60
C GLY A 252 -5.96 -6.40 -6.17
N GLY A 253 -6.29 -7.68 -6.40
CA GLY A 253 -7.61 -8.13 -6.79
C GLY A 253 -8.71 -7.85 -5.76
N TYR A 254 -8.36 -7.68 -4.48
CA TYR A 254 -9.30 -7.36 -3.41
C TYR A 254 -9.49 -5.87 -3.17
N ALA A 255 -8.71 -5.02 -3.86
CA ALA A 255 -8.71 -3.58 -3.61
C ALA A 255 -10.11 -2.98 -3.66
N SER A 256 -10.92 -3.38 -4.65
CA SER A 256 -12.29 -2.92 -4.82
C SER A 256 -13.22 -3.31 -3.67
N MET A 257 -13.15 -4.56 -3.20
CA MET A 257 -13.96 -5.04 -2.08
C MET A 257 -13.56 -4.36 -0.78
N CYS A 258 -12.26 -4.15 -0.59
CA CYS A 258 -11.73 -3.49 0.58
C CYS A 258 -12.02 -1.98 0.60
N ARG A 259 -12.49 -1.40 -0.53
CA ARG A 259 -12.94 -0.01 -0.56
C ARG A 259 -14.03 0.14 0.46
N ASN A 260 -13.92 1.17 1.30
CA ASN A 260 -14.98 1.44 2.27
C ASN A 260 -15.31 0.29 3.22
N MET A 261 -14.35 -0.58 3.52
CA MET A 261 -14.43 -1.39 4.73
C MET A 261 -14.01 -0.54 5.94
N HIS A 262 -14.73 -0.70 7.05
CA HIS A 262 -14.26 -0.20 8.35
C HIS A 262 -12.90 -0.88 8.68
N PRO A 263 -11.93 -0.19 9.31
CA PRO A 263 -10.58 -0.73 9.50
C PRO A 263 -10.52 -2.13 10.14
N LEU A 264 -11.48 -2.45 11.02
CA LEU A 264 -11.59 -3.79 11.61
C LEU A 264 -11.92 -4.87 10.57
N LEU A 265 -12.94 -4.62 9.75
CA LEU A 265 -13.37 -5.54 8.69
C LEU A 265 -12.31 -5.63 7.60
N TYR A 266 -11.69 -4.50 7.26
CA TYR A 266 -10.58 -4.42 6.31
C TYR A 266 -9.43 -5.35 6.72
N ASN A 267 -8.98 -5.26 7.97
CA ASN A 267 -7.90 -6.11 8.46
C ASN A 267 -8.32 -7.57 8.56
N LEU A 268 -9.48 -7.85 9.17
CA LEU A 268 -10.00 -9.22 9.29
C LEU A 268 -10.12 -9.91 7.93
N PHE A 269 -10.71 -9.22 6.95
CA PHE A 269 -10.88 -9.77 5.60
C PHE A 269 -9.54 -10.07 4.93
N LEU A 270 -8.61 -9.11 4.92
CA LEU A 270 -7.32 -9.30 4.26
C LEU A 270 -6.45 -10.36 4.95
N GLU A 271 -6.46 -10.41 6.28
CA GLU A 271 -5.77 -11.46 7.06
C GLU A 271 -6.35 -12.84 6.74
N GLU A 272 -7.67 -12.99 6.69
CA GLU A 272 -8.32 -14.25 6.32
C GLU A 272 -8.01 -14.66 4.88
N MET A 273 -8.04 -13.72 3.93
CA MET A 273 -7.70 -14.03 2.53
C MET A 273 -6.24 -14.47 2.38
N ILE A 274 -5.32 -13.83 3.11
CA ILE A 274 -3.91 -14.24 3.17
C ILE A 274 -3.79 -15.65 3.75
N TYR A 275 -4.45 -15.91 4.88
CA TYR A 275 -4.43 -17.22 5.54
C TYR A 275 -4.93 -18.33 4.61
N LEU A 276 -6.11 -18.16 3.99
CA LEU A 276 -6.68 -19.13 3.06
C LEU A 276 -5.79 -19.37 1.85
N ARG A 277 -5.18 -18.32 1.28
CA ARG A 277 -4.23 -18.46 0.18
C ARG A 277 -3.00 -19.25 0.60
N ASN A 278 -2.40 -18.91 1.74
CA ASN A 278 -1.23 -19.59 2.25
C ASN A 278 -1.53 -21.07 2.49
N MET A 279 -2.65 -21.41 3.14
CA MET A 279 -3.10 -22.78 3.31
C MET A 279 -3.24 -23.54 1.97
N TRP A 280 -3.87 -22.91 0.98
CA TRP A 280 -4.05 -23.52 -0.33
C TRP A 280 -2.71 -23.72 -1.06
N LEU A 281 -1.82 -22.74 -0.97
CA LEU A 281 -0.52 -22.77 -1.63
C LEU A 281 0.40 -23.81 -0.98
N THR A 282 0.44 -23.89 0.35
CA THR A 282 1.16 -24.93 1.09
C THR A 282 0.72 -26.33 0.63
N LYS A 283 -0.59 -26.61 0.61
CA LYS A 283 -1.13 -27.89 0.11
C LYS A 283 -0.75 -28.22 -1.34
N LYS A 284 -0.52 -27.20 -2.18
CA LYS A 284 -0.03 -27.38 -3.55
C LYS A 284 1.47 -27.63 -3.60
N LEU A 285 2.24 -26.94 -2.76
CA LEU A 285 3.69 -27.10 -2.64
C LEU A 285 4.05 -28.48 -2.08
N ASP A 286 3.32 -28.97 -1.08
CA ASP A 286 3.51 -30.30 -0.47
C ASP A 286 3.37 -31.46 -1.46
N LYS A 287 2.64 -31.24 -2.56
CA LYS A 287 2.47 -32.25 -3.62
C LYS A 287 3.65 -32.28 -4.60
N ARG A 288 4.54 -31.30 -4.57
CA ARG A 288 5.72 -31.25 -5.45
C ARG A 288 6.81 -32.15 -4.90
N LYS A 289 7.40 -32.96 -5.77
CA LYS A 289 8.54 -33.81 -5.41
C LYS A 289 9.75 -32.94 -5.04
N GLY A 290 10.42 -33.28 -3.94
CA GLY A 290 11.62 -32.59 -3.47
C GLY A 290 11.37 -31.29 -2.70
N MET A 291 10.11 -30.99 -2.35
CA MET A 291 9.81 -29.90 -1.41
C MET A 291 9.89 -30.41 0.03
N GLU A 292 10.61 -29.69 0.87
CA GLU A 292 10.67 -29.90 2.32
C GLU A 292 10.02 -28.71 3.01
N PHE A 293 9.13 -29.00 3.97
CA PHE A 293 8.54 -27.97 4.81
C PHE A 293 9.55 -27.60 5.91
N LEU A 294 10.09 -26.39 5.84
CA LEU A 294 11.11 -25.90 6.78
C LEU A 294 10.51 -25.38 8.10
N GLY A 295 9.19 -25.47 8.28
CA GLY A 295 8.46 -24.97 9.46
C GLY A 295 7.57 -23.77 9.16
N GLU A 296 6.63 -23.50 10.06
CA GLU A 296 5.98 -22.20 10.11
C GLU A 296 7.04 -21.21 10.62
N GLY A 297 7.50 -20.29 9.77
CA GLY A 297 8.36 -19.19 10.22
C GLY A 297 7.66 -18.55 11.40
N VAL A 298 8.26 -18.66 12.58
CA VAL A 298 7.59 -18.36 13.86
C VAL A 298 7.29 -16.88 13.92
N LEU A 299 6.13 -16.48 13.41
CA LEU A 299 5.47 -15.22 13.73
C LEU A 299 4.83 -15.46 15.10
N LYS A 300 5.54 -15.08 16.15
CA LYS A 300 4.96 -14.88 17.47
C LYS A 300 4.55 -13.43 17.62
#